data_AF-A0A848N7H1-F1
#
_entry.id   AF-A0A848N7H1-F1
#
_cell.length_a   1.000
_cell.length_b   1.000
_cell.length_c   1.000
_cell.angle_alpha   90.00
_cell.angle_beta   90.00
_cell.angle_gamma   90.00
#
_symmetry.space_group_name_H-M   'P 1'
#
loop_
_entity.id
_entity.type
_entity.pdbx_description
1 polymer ?
#
loop_
_entity_poly.entity_id
_entity_poly.type
_entity_poly.pdbx_seq_one_letter_code
_entity_poly.pdbx_strand_id
1 'polypeptide(L)' 'MLEKYKYLLGKSKPEIVSILGEEFNFYPASQWNYVIYKTWWGKKTLLYLDFYNDLVVDIKIR' A
#
# COMPACT_ATOMS: atom_id res chain seq x y z
N MET A 1 -10.24 1.12 9.80
CA MET A 1 -9.55 1.63 8.58
C MET A 1 -9.01 0.49 7.73
N LEU A 2 -8.38 -0.53 8.32
CA LEU A 2 -7.86 -1.69 7.58
C LEU A 2 -8.90 -2.38 6.67
N GLU A 3 -10.13 -2.57 7.14
CA GLU A 3 -11.23 -3.15 6.35
C GLU A 3 -11.44 -2.46 5.00
N LYS A 4 -11.22 -1.15 4.91
CA LYS A 4 -11.37 -0.39 3.66
C LYS A 4 -10.36 -0.79 2.59
N TYR A 5 -9.25 -1.44 2.96
CA TYR A 5 -8.16 -1.78 2.06
C TYR A 5 -8.02 -3.28 1.82
N LYS A 6 -8.82 -4.13 2.50
CA LYS A 6 -8.75 -5.59 2.30
C LYS A 6 -9.02 -6.03 0.85
N TYR A 7 -9.76 -5.23 0.09
CA TYR A 7 -10.00 -5.48 -1.33
C TYR A 7 -8.72 -5.45 -2.19
N LEU A 8 -7.59 -4.96 -1.65
CA LEU A 8 -6.29 -4.97 -2.30
C LEU A 8 -5.57 -6.32 -2.22
N LEU A 9 -6.00 -7.23 -1.33
CA LEU A 9 -5.41 -8.57 -1.24
C LEU A 9 -5.54 -9.30 -2.58
N GLY A 10 -4.45 -9.95 -3.00
CA GLY A 10 -4.37 -10.68 -4.26
C GLY A 10 -4.20 -9.81 -5.52
N LYS A 11 -4.18 -8.47 -5.38
CA LYS A 11 -3.90 -7.58 -6.52
C LYS A 11 -2.42 -7.55 -6.85
N SER A 12 -2.13 -7.41 -8.13
CA SER A 12 -0.77 -7.26 -8.64
C SER A 12 -0.22 -5.85 -8.44
N LYS A 13 1.11 -5.69 -8.45
CA LYS A 13 1.76 -4.36 -8.40
C LYS A 13 1.21 -3.36 -9.44
N PRO A 14 1.02 -3.72 -10.73
CA PRO A 14 0.40 -2.81 -11.70
C PRO A 14 -1.03 -2.39 -11.34
N GLU A 15 -1.86 -3.30 -10.82
CA GLU A 15 -3.19 -2.96 -10.34
C GLU A 15 -3.12 -2.01 -9.13
N ILE A 16 -2.19 -2.24 -8.21
CA ILE A 16 -1.97 -1.35 -7.07
C ILE A 16 -1.60 0.06 -7.54
N VAL A 17 -0.68 0.20 -8.51
CA VAL A 17 -0.34 1.50 -9.10
C VAL A 17 -1.56 2.14 -9.75
N SER A 18 -2.39 1.37 -10.46
CA SER A 18 -3.62 1.90 -11.08
C SER A 18 -4.67 2.36 -10.05
N ILE A 19 -4.69 1.78 -8.84
CA ILE A 19 -5.69 2.08 -7.80
C ILE A 19 -5.21 3.20 -6.86
N LEU A 20 -3.96 3.14 -6.42
CA LEU A 20 -3.40 4.03 -5.39
C LEU A 20 -2.50 5.12 -5.97
N GLY A 21 -2.14 5.01 -7.25
CA GLY A 21 -1.15 5.87 -7.88
C GLY A 21 0.28 5.34 -7.72
N GLU A 22 1.17 5.98 -8.47
CA GLU A 22 2.61 5.75 -8.37
C GLU A 22 3.19 6.64 -7.25
N GLU A 23 3.71 6.02 -6.19
CA GLU A 23 4.52 6.70 -5.18
C GLU A 23 6.01 6.34 -5.38
N PHE A 24 6.90 6.76 -4.47
CA PHE A 24 8.34 6.44 -4.50
C PHE A 24 8.63 4.97 -4.11
N ASN A 25 7.82 4.05 -4.61
CA ASN A 25 7.95 2.63 -4.38
C ASN A 25 8.85 2.00 -5.47
N PHE A 26 9.97 1.43 -5.05
CA PHE A 26 10.86 0.71 -5.96
C PHE A 26 10.17 -0.58 -6.44
N TYR A 27 9.94 -0.73 -7.74
CA TYR A 27 9.13 -1.84 -8.27
C TYR A 27 9.59 -3.24 -7.81
N PRO A 28 10.90 -3.55 -7.77
CA PRO A 28 11.39 -4.84 -7.26
C PRO A 28 11.21 -5.07 -5.76
N ALA A 29 10.88 -4.05 -4.96
CA ALA A 29 10.69 -4.20 -3.53
C ALA A 29 9.52 -5.15 -3.22
N SER A 30 9.67 -5.94 -2.16
CA SER A 30 8.63 -6.85 -1.64
C SER A 30 7.65 -6.15 -0.70
N GLN A 31 7.88 -4.88 -0.36
CA GLN A 31 6.96 -4.10 0.46
C GLN A 31 6.86 -2.69 -0.10
N TRP A 32 5.63 -2.21 -0.24
CA TRP A 32 5.33 -0.81 -0.57
C TRP A 32 4.59 -0.15 0.59
N ASN A 33 4.66 1.17 0.65
CA ASN A 33 3.84 1.94 1.56
C ASN A 33 3.22 3.17 0.88
N TYR A 34 2.10 3.61 1.43
CA TYR A 34 1.30 4.73 0.92
C TYR A 34 0.82 5.59 2.08
N VAL A 35 0.85 6.91 1.91
CA VAL A 35 0.29 7.84 2.90
C VAL A 35 -1.23 7.91 2.74
N ILE A 36 -1.97 7.31 3.66
CA ILE A 36 -3.45 7.30 3.59
C ILE A 36 -4.10 8.39 4.44
N TYR A 37 -3.34 9.00 5.35
CA TYR A 37 -3.81 10.14 6.13
C TYR A 37 -2.62 10.97 6.61
N LYS A 38 -2.82 12.29 6.69
CA LYS A 38 -1.85 13.24 7.22
C LYS A 38 -2.58 14.27 8.09
N THR A 39 -2.12 14.42 9.33
CA THR A 39 -2.57 15.50 10.21
C THR A 39 -1.92 16.82 9.81
N TRP A 40 -2.54 17.93 10.23
CA TRP A 40 -1.97 19.27 10.04
C TRP A 40 -0.58 19.44 10.66
N TRP A 41 -0.30 18.72 11.74
CA TRP A 41 1.00 18.72 12.44
C TRP A 41 2.01 17.74 11.82
N GLY A 42 1.72 17.21 10.64
CA GLY A 42 2.66 16.39 9.86
C GLY A 42 2.71 14.92 10.23
N LYS A 43 2.02 14.46 11.28
CA LYS A 43 1.89 13.02 11.57
C LYS A 43 1.16 12.32 10.42
N LYS A 44 1.78 11.27 9.88
CA LYS A 44 1.25 10.45 8.78
C LYS A 44 0.74 9.11 9.32
N THR A 45 -0.25 8.56 8.64
CA THR A 45 -0.65 7.16 8.75
C THR A 45 -0.34 6.49 7.42
N LEU A 46 0.38 5.38 7.48
CA LEU A 46 0.88 4.63 6.34
C LEU A 46 0.11 3.32 6.20
N LEU A 47 -0.30 3.03 4.97
CA LEU A 47 -0.72 1.71 4.52
C LEU A 47 0.50 0.98 3.99
N TYR A 48 0.79 -0.20 4.53
CA TYR A 48 1.84 -1.09 4.06
C TYR A 48 1.21 -2.26 3.29
N LEU A 49 1.79 -2.58 2.15
CA LEU A 49 1.43 -3.72 1.31
C LEU A 49 2.65 -4.63 1.19
N ASP A 50 2.54 -5.86 1.67
CA ASP A 50 3.56 -6.89 1.49
C ASP A 50 3.22 -7.72 0.24
N PHE A 51 4.21 -7.94 -0.61
CA PHE A 51 4.08 -8.65 -1.88
C PHE A 51 4.83 -9.98 -1.89
N TYR A 52 4.22 -10.99 -2.50
CA TYR A 52 4.84 -12.25 -2.86
C TYR A 52 4.41 -12.64 -4.27
N ASN A 53 5.38 -12.99 -5.12
CA ASN A 53 5.15 -13.22 -6.57
C ASN A 53 4.33 -12.08 -7.22
N ASP A 54 4.69 -10.83 -6.90
CA ASP A 54 4.02 -9.59 -7.33
C ASP A 54 2.56 -9.41 -6.92
N LEU A 55 2.01 -10.27 -6.07
CA LEU A 55 0.66 -10.15 -5.51
C LEU A 55 0.69 -9.67 -4.06
N VAL A 56 -0.27 -8.84 -3.66
CA VAL A 56 -0.43 -8.43 -2.25
C VAL A 56 -0.88 -9.63 -1.42
N VAL A 57 -0.08 -9.97 -0.40
CA VAL A 57 -0.36 -11.09 0.52
C VAL A 57 -0.69 -10.64 1.94
N ASP A 58 -0.27 -9.44 2.34
CA ASP A 58 -0.58 -8.87 3.66
C ASP A 58 -0.72 -7.35 3.59
N ILE A 59 -1.51 -6.81 4.53
CA ILE A 59 -1.85 -5.39 4.61
C ILE A 59 -1.77 -4.93 6.06
N LYS A 60 -1.03 -3.85 6.31
CA LYS A 60 -0.90 -3.25 7.65
C LYS A 60 -1.13 -1.75 7.59
N ILE A 61 -1.65 -1.18 8.68
CA ILE A 61 -1.76 0.29 8.85
C ILE A 61 -0.98 0.69 10.10
N ARG A 62 -0.13 1.72 10.00
CA ARG A 62 0.65 2.27 11.13
C ARG A 62 0.64 3.80 11.12
#